data_AF-A0A8K9WR03-F1
#
_entry.id   AF-A0A8K9WR03-F1
#
_cell.length_a   1.000
_cell.length_b   1.000
_cell.length_c   1.000
_cell.angle_alpha   90.00
_cell.angle_beta   90.00
_cell.angle_gamma   90.00
#
_symmetry.space_group_name_H-M   'P 1'
#
loop_
_entity.id
_entity.type
_entity.pdbx_description
1 polymer ?
#
loop_
_entity_poly.entity_id
_entity_poly.type
_entity_poly.pdbx_seq_one_letter_code
_entity_poly.pdbx_strand_id
1 'polypeptide(L)'
;MLQLSATFDLQQDVVSSIFKKEATVGMIKEYSGIVDTRILNIERDGGVLYSWKGETGTTRIGKYDPNTRLNKLLYTFDKQVCVSSCSLNKEETLLAVSLAQRTRTEERLRPVSQCLTLLIEIHPINNTKVLKAVDCRVRVQFLHPDTERDSVLESHLLLVAEDGYVEQLHVMLVRQEGYRVVMLSPECLAKDRVAEEFSWVQWDSQTQRLFYLTHREKAVLKCVQFGHDHNCETLFELVLEVPSNPFSCMRFVNLGFDHHQETQQEREEMRMVVITNITGSMCVCYSQPACVNQEITYTIVLVHRGCSKTFSVALDGTPSPCSTDLLPLFIPIGYYVVVYLSGHFLHCINTRQQELLCHSLFLSGVDAELGVLGSDSVVLSLPESSLLDLNTGRMYTVDLNPSFLMDLLHCSHRRPDAQRLAALHCLLLYMGPNAALELKIIDWICDNVMPFDTFDQIQEFILASLYRIIYKKCLSLDEVLPYSSVFEKKKVPEALDQVPDVTCTTELHAEPVFKGKARSLQGYWEELQWSTEKMKYFEAVPNPRYRASQNLPDWTKLLATLVSSVQTWKYVAALVSSHIVEDQTADPEPLTVCQTGPRC
;
A
#
# COMPACT_ATOMS: atom_id res chain seq x y z
N MET A 1 -6.26 17.91 0.23
CA MET A 1 -5.89 16.98 -0.87
C MET A 1 -6.45 15.58 -0.71
N LEU A 2 -6.12 14.85 0.36
CA LEU A 2 -6.61 13.48 0.55
C LEU A 2 -7.98 13.47 1.24
N GLN A 3 -8.82 12.50 0.84
CA GLN A 3 -10.06 12.16 1.49
C GLN A 3 -9.84 10.90 2.32
N LEU A 4 -10.05 11.00 3.63
CA LEU A 4 -9.99 9.85 4.55
C LEU A 4 -11.41 9.39 4.86
N SER A 5 -11.71 8.13 4.57
CA SER A 5 -12.98 7.48 4.92
C SER A 5 -12.73 6.45 6.01
N ALA A 6 -13.32 6.67 7.18
CA ALA A 6 -13.18 5.74 8.30
C ALA A 6 -13.81 4.38 7.97
N THR A 7 -13.03 3.31 8.12
CA THR A 7 -13.46 1.93 7.88
C THR A 7 -13.63 1.13 9.17
N PHE A 8 -12.95 1.55 10.24
CA PHE A 8 -13.02 0.94 11.56
C PHE A 8 -12.73 1.98 12.65
N ASP A 9 -13.46 1.92 13.75
CA ASP A 9 -13.22 2.73 14.95
C ASP A 9 -13.23 1.81 16.19
N LEU A 10 -12.07 1.64 16.83
CA LEU A 10 -11.92 0.75 17.99
C LEU A 10 -12.94 1.05 19.12
N GLN A 11 -13.29 2.31 19.35
CA GLN A 11 -14.24 2.69 20.40
C GLN A 11 -15.68 2.33 20.02
N GLN A 12 -16.07 2.63 18.78
CA GLN A 12 -17.44 2.39 18.32
C GLN A 12 -17.69 0.91 18.01
N ASP A 13 -16.76 0.26 17.29
CA ASP A 13 -16.94 -1.09 16.77
C ASP A 13 -16.64 -2.17 17.81
N VAL A 14 -15.66 -1.94 18.70
CA VAL A 14 -15.20 -2.96 19.65
C VAL A 14 -15.60 -2.63 21.08
N VAL A 15 -15.12 -1.52 21.62
CA VAL A 15 -15.28 -1.18 23.05
C VAL A 15 -16.76 -1.11 23.44
N SER A 16 -17.58 -0.46 22.61
CA SER A 16 -19.04 -0.38 22.82
C SER A 16 -19.72 -1.75 22.83
N SER A 17 -19.21 -2.73 22.08
CA SER A 17 -19.72 -4.11 22.06
C SER A 17 -19.31 -4.89 23.31
N ILE A 18 -18.07 -4.72 23.76
CA ILE A 18 -17.55 -5.35 24.99
C ILE A 18 -18.38 -4.90 26.19
N PHE A 19 -18.60 -3.59 26.34
CA PHE A 19 -19.41 -3.05 27.44
C PHE A 19 -20.83 -3.64 27.48
N LYS A 20 -21.50 -3.75 26.32
CA LYS A 20 -22.85 -4.35 26.24
C LYS A 20 -22.85 -5.81 26.69
N LYS A 21 -21.85 -6.59 26.28
CA LYS A 21 -21.74 -8.01 26.63
C LYS A 21 -21.40 -8.21 28.11
N GLU A 22 -20.44 -7.45 28.64
CA GLU A 22 -20.04 -7.56 30.05
C GLU A 22 -21.16 -7.11 30.99
N ALA A 23 -21.92 -6.07 30.64
CA ALA A 23 -23.10 -5.65 31.40
C ALA A 23 -24.21 -6.73 31.48
N THR A 24 -24.24 -7.68 30.53
CA THR A 24 -25.27 -8.72 30.45
C THR A 24 -24.92 -9.97 31.30
N VAL A 25 -23.64 -10.20 31.62
CA VAL A 25 -23.17 -11.47 32.23
C VAL A 25 -23.16 -11.48 33.77
N GLY A 26 -23.17 -10.34 34.46
CA GLY A 26 -23.30 -10.34 35.92
C GLY A 26 -23.23 -8.98 36.61
N MET A 27 -24.30 -8.65 37.34
CA MET A 27 -24.41 -7.81 38.54
C MET A 27 -23.36 -6.70 38.79
N ILE A 28 -23.84 -5.44 38.66
CA ILE A 28 -23.59 -4.25 39.50
C ILE A 28 -22.58 -3.18 39.00
N LYS A 29 -23.05 -1.92 39.14
CA LYS A 29 -22.40 -0.59 39.19
C LYS A 29 -21.65 -0.14 37.94
N GLU A 30 -22.15 0.97 37.38
CA GLU A 30 -21.51 1.88 36.42
C GLU A 30 -20.05 1.53 36.12
N TYR A 31 -19.87 0.75 35.05
CA TYR A 31 -18.58 0.59 34.38
C TYR A 31 -18.16 1.96 33.85
N SER A 32 -17.48 2.72 34.71
CA SER A 32 -16.92 4.05 34.44
C SER A 32 -15.42 3.98 34.13
N GLY A 33 -14.85 2.76 34.08
CA GLY A 33 -13.45 2.53 33.74
C GLY A 33 -13.21 2.54 32.23
N ILE A 34 -12.13 3.19 31.81
CA ILE A 34 -11.60 3.14 30.44
C ILE A 34 -11.16 1.71 30.15
N VAL A 35 -11.74 1.05 29.14
CA VAL A 35 -11.27 -0.27 28.68
C VAL A 35 -9.98 -0.05 27.88
N ASP A 36 -8.85 -0.49 28.44
CA ASP A 36 -7.55 -0.51 27.75
C ASP A 36 -7.59 -1.58 26.65
N THR A 37 -8.14 -1.19 25.49
CA THR A 37 -8.25 -2.03 24.29
C THR A 37 -7.15 -1.65 23.31
N ARG A 38 -6.49 -2.66 22.73
CA ARG A 38 -5.35 -2.46 21.84
C ARG A 38 -5.46 -3.35 20.62
N ILE A 39 -5.24 -2.79 19.43
CA ILE A 39 -5.20 -3.55 18.17
C ILE A 39 -3.89 -4.34 18.13
N LEU A 40 -3.96 -5.64 17.86
CA LEU A 40 -2.80 -6.53 17.84
C LEU A 40 -2.33 -6.85 16.43
N ASN A 41 -3.25 -7.06 15.49
CA ASN A 41 -2.94 -7.36 14.09
C ASN A 41 -4.17 -7.14 13.20
N ILE A 42 -3.96 -7.07 11.89
CA ILE A 42 -5.02 -7.08 10.87
C ILE A 42 -4.76 -8.29 9.97
N GLU A 43 -5.70 -9.22 9.93
CA GLU A 43 -5.58 -10.44 9.13
C GLU A 43 -5.89 -10.19 7.64
N ARG A 44 -5.57 -11.17 6.79
CA ARG A 44 -5.76 -11.09 5.34
C ARG A 44 -7.22 -10.79 4.93
N ASP A 45 -8.19 -11.28 5.69
CA ASP A 45 -9.62 -11.06 5.49
C ASP A 45 -10.11 -9.67 5.97
N GLY A 46 -9.20 -8.80 6.42
CA GLY A 46 -9.50 -7.52 7.04
C GLY A 46 -9.93 -7.61 8.50
N GLY A 47 -9.97 -8.82 9.08
CA GLY A 47 -10.33 -9.03 10.47
C GLY A 47 -9.33 -8.37 11.42
N VAL A 48 -9.85 -7.55 12.35
CA VAL A 48 -9.02 -6.81 13.31
C VAL A 48 -8.90 -7.63 14.59
N LEU A 49 -7.68 -8.10 14.89
CA LEU A 49 -7.38 -8.75 16.16
C LEU A 49 -7.08 -7.69 17.22
N TYR A 50 -7.67 -7.84 18.40
CA TYR A 50 -7.48 -6.90 19.49
C TYR A 50 -7.41 -7.61 20.84
N SER A 51 -6.82 -6.94 21.82
CA SER A 51 -6.85 -7.37 23.22
C SER A 51 -7.47 -6.33 24.12
N TRP A 52 -8.00 -6.78 25.26
CA TRP A 52 -8.43 -5.90 26.33
C TRP A 52 -8.19 -6.53 27.69
N LYS A 53 -8.14 -5.69 28.72
CA LYS A 53 -8.07 -6.12 30.11
C LYS A 53 -9.47 -6.49 30.62
N GLY A 54 -9.63 -7.73 31.06
CA GLY A 54 -10.82 -8.19 31.77
C GLY A 54 -10.81 -7.79 33.25
N GLU A 55 -12.00 -7.74 33.85
CA GLU A 55 -12.23 -7.29 35.24
C GLU A 55 -11.41 -8.04 36.28
N THR A 56 -11.21 -9.35 36.08
CA THR A 56 -10.47 -10.23 36.97
C THR A 56 -8.95 -10.10 36.86
N GLY A 57 -8.45 -9.07 36.17
CA GLY A 57 -7.02 -8.92 35.88
C GLY A 57 -6.52 -9.93 34.85
N THR A 58 -7.40 -10.39 33.95
CA THR A 58 -7.10 -11.30 32.85
C THR A 58 -6.86 -10.51 31.56
N THR A 59 -6.03 -11.01 30.65
CA THR A 59 -5.96 -10.47 29.28
C THR A 59 -6.85 -11.32 28.37
N ARG A 60 -7.72 -10.68 27.58
CA ARG A 60 -8.59 -11.34 26.60
C ARG A 60 -8.19 -10.94 25.18
N ILE A 61 -8.36 -11.86 24.23
CA ILE A 61 -8.11 -11.65 22.81
C ILE A 61 -9.41 -11.87 22.04
N GLY A 62 -9.71 -10.96 21.12
CA GLY A 62 -10.89 -11.03 20.26
C GLY A 62 -10.57 -10.66 18.82
N LYS A 63 -11.52 -10.96 17.93
CA LYS A 63 -11.53 -10.57 16.52
C LYS A 63 -12.79 -9.77 16.22
N TYR A 64 -12.63 -8.66 15.53
CA TYR A 64 -13.70 -7.95 14.85
C TYR A 64 -13.69 -8.35 13.38
N ASP A 65 -14.84 -8.81 12.88
CA ASP A 65 -15.02 -9.10 11.46
C ASP A 65 -15.70 -7.89 10.78
N PRO A 66 -15.03 -7.21 9.84
CA PRO A 66 -15.60 -6.04 9.16
C PRO A 66 -16.80 -6.37 8.28
N ASN A 67 -16.93 -7.61 7.80
CA ASN A 67 -18.02 -8.02 6.91
C ASN A 67 -19.31 -8.22 7.69
N THR A 68 -19.24 -8.91 8.82
CA THR A 68 -20.40 -9.16 9.69
C THR A 68 -20.62 -8.07 10.74
N ARG A 69 -19.61 -7.23 10.98
CA ARG A 69 -19.56 -6.22 12.06
C ARG A 69 -19.78 -6.81 13.45
N LEU A 70 -19.28 -8.04 13.64
CA LEU A 70 -19.41 -8.78 14.91
C LEU A 70 -18.06 -8.95 15.60
N ASN A 71 -18.11 -8.91 16.93
CA ASN A 71 -16.98 -9.19 17.80
C ASN A 71 -17.06 -10.61 18.35
N LYS A 72 -15.97 -11.38 18.20
CA LYS A 72 -15.81 -12.74 18.71
C LYS A 72 -14.70 -12.77 19.76
N LEU A 73 -15.00 -13.30 20.95
CA LEU A 73 -13.98 -13.65 21.95
C LEU A 73 -13.29 -14.93 21.50
N LEU A 74 -11.95 -14.90 21.41
CA LEU A 74 -11.15 -16.04 20.94
C LEU A 74 -10.50 -16.78 22.11
N TYR A 75 -9.88 -16.03 23.04
CA TYR A 75 -9.12 -16.62 24.14
C TYR A 75 -9.06 -15.69 25.36
N THR A 76 -8.94 -16.27 26.55
CA THR A 76 -8.76 -15.54 27.81
C THR A 76 -7.57 -16.14 28.57
N PHE A 77 -6.56 -15.33 28.83
CA PHE A 77 -5.46 -15.69 29.73
C PHE A 77 -5.94 -15.67 31.18
N ASP A 78 -5.39 -16.55 32.01
CA ASP A 78 -5.64 -16.64 33.45
C ASP A 78 -5.06 -15.46 34.24
N LYS A 79 -4.12 -14.73 33.65
CA LYS A 79 -3.44 -13.57 34.23
C LYS A 79 -3.29 -12.44 33.22
N GLN A 80 -2.88 -11.28 33.71
CA GLN A 80 -2.52 -10.15 32.86
C GLN A 80 -1.20 -10.44 32.16
N VAL A 81 -1.22 -10.45 30.84
CA VAL A 81 -0.04 -10.61 29.96
C VAL A 81 0.04 -9.44 28.97
N CYS A 82 1.25 -9.13 28.52
CA CYS A 82 1.51 -8.12 27.49
C CYS A 82 1.64 -8.83 26.14
N VAL A 83 0.64 -8.68 25.27
CA VAL A 83 0.65 -9.30 23.93
C VAL A 83 1.36 -8.36 22.97
N SER A 84 2.42 -8.86 22.33
CA SER A 84 3.23 -8.09 21.38
C SER A 84 2.88 -8.39 19.92
N SER A 85 2.46 -9.62 19.60
CA SER A 85 2.07 -10.04 18.25
C SER A 85 1.09 -11.20 18.36
N CYS A 86 0.17 -11.30 17.40
CA CYS A 86 -0.91 -12.29 17.41
C CYS A 86 -1.38 -12.57 15.99
N SER A 87 -1.70 -13.83 15.67
CA SER A 87 -2.31 -14.20 14.39
C SER A 87 -3.21 -15.43 14.52
N LEU A 88 -4.20 -15.54 13.62
CA LEU A 88 -5.13 -16.67 13.50
C LEU A 88 -4.91 -17.47 12.21
N ASN A 89 -5.11 -18.78 12.28
CA ASN A 89 -5.20 -19.58 11.06
C ASN A 89 -6.54 -19.37 10.34
N LYS A 90 -6.60 -19.79 9.07
CA LYS A 90 -7.77 -19.66 8.19
C LYS A 90 -9.07 -20.20 8.81
N GLU A 91 -8.99 -21.33 9.51
CA GLU A 91 -10.16 -21.99 10.12
C GLU A 91 -10.55 -21.41 11.49
N GLU A 92 -9.80 -20.44 12.02
CA GLU A 92 -9.95 -19.86 13.36
C GLU A 92 -9.93 -20.90 14.51
N THR A 93 -9.14 -21.96 14.34
CA THR A 93 -8.98 -23.07 15.30
C THR A 93 -7.69 -22.94 16.12
N LEU A 94 -6.70 -22.23 15.59
CA LEU A 94 -5.39 -22.00 16.18
C LEU A 94 -5.13 -20.50 16.36
N LEU A 95 -4.55 -20.16 17.51
CA LEU A 95 -4.12 -18.81 17.85
C LEU A 95 -2.62 -18.84 18.17
N ALA A 96 -1.82 -18.09 17.41
CA ALA A 96 -0.42 -17.88 17.69
C ALA A 96 -0.25 -16.53 18.41
N VAL A 97 0.48 -16.50 19.53
CA VAL A 97 0.64 -15.29 20.35
C VAL A 97 2.08 -15.17 20.83
N SER A 98 2.68 -13.99 20.65
CA SER A 98 3.95 -13.63 21.28
C SER A 98 3.71 -12.69 22.46
N LEU A 99 4.21 -13.08 23.62
CA LEU A 99 4.07 -12.36 24.88
C LEU A 99 5.39 -11.69 25.26
N ALA A 100 5.35 -10.38 25.53
CA ALA A 100 6.47 -9.65 26.11
C ALA A 100 6.47 -9.82 27.62
N GLN A 101 7.58 -10.33 28.18
CA GLN A 101 7.75 -10.53 29.61
C GLN A 101 8.51 -9.34 30.22
N ARG A 102 7.82 -8.52 31.01
CA ARG A 102 8.45 -7.45 31.79
C ARG A 102 8.93 -8.03 33.12
N THR A 103 10.24 -8.22 33.29
CA THR A 103 10.80 -8.56 34.61
C THR A 103 10.53 -7.43 35.59
N ARG A 104 9.76 -7.69 36.65
CA ARG A 104 9.68 -6.76 37.79
C ARG A 104 11.04 -6.71 38.47
N THR A 105 11.49 -5.51 38.82
CA THR A 105 12.82 -5.19 39.35
C THR A 105 13.22 -6.02 40.58
N GLU A 106 12.27 -6.65 41.27
CA GLU A 106 12.45 -7.45 42.48
C GLU A 106 12.75 -8.94 42.23
N GLU A 107 12.55 -9.48 41.01
CA GLU A 107 12.76 -10.91 40.68
C GLU A 107 14.02 -11.17 39.83
N ARG A 108 15.06 -10.34 39.98
CA ARG A 108 16.31 -10.36 39.19
C ARG A 108 17.20 -11.62 39.31
N LEU A 109 16.76 -12.64 40.04
CA LEU A 109 17.57 -13.83 40.33
C LEU A 109 17.23 -15.07 39.48
N ARG A 110 16.31 -14.97 38.51
CA ARG A 110 16.03 -16.03 37.53
C ARG A 110 16.21 -15.50 36.11
N PRO A 111 16.97 -16.18 35.23
CA PRO A 111 16.97 -15.85 33.80
C PRO A 111 15.58 -16.18 33.27
N VAL A 112 14.82 -15.14 32.91
CA VAL A 112 13.48 -15.26 32.36
C VAL A 112 13.54 -14.68 30.95
N SER A 113 13.16 -15.48 29.96
CA SER A 113 13.12 -15.09 28.55
C SER A 113 12.28 -13.82 28.35
N GLN A 114 12.81 -12.82 27.63
CA GLN A 114 12.06 -11.58 27.39
C GLN A 114 10.81 -11.76 26.52
N CYS A 115 10.81 -12.76 25.63
CA CYS A 115 9.68 -13.09 24.76
C CYS A 115 9.30 -14.56 24.87
N LEU A 116 8.00 -14.83 25.03
CA LEU A 116 7.42 -16.17 25.01
C LEU A 116 6.38 -16.27 23.90
N THR A 117 6.63 -17.12 22.91
CA THR A 117 5.72 -17.36 21.79
C THR A 117 4.97 -18.68 21.99
N LEU A 118 3.65 -18.63 21.88
CA LEU A 118 2.72 -19.72 22.14
C LEU A 118 1.88 -20.04 20.90
N LEU A 119 1.50 -21.32 20.76
CA LEU A 119 0.48 -21.80 19.84
C LEU A 119 -0.64 -22.44 20.65
N ILE A 120 -1.86 -21.97 20.47
CA ILE A 120 -3.01 -22.31 21.31
C ILE A 120 -4.12 -22.87 20.42
N GLU A 121 -4.63 -24.06 20.74
CA GLU A 121 -5.91 -24.54 20.19
C GLU A 121 -7.05 -23.79 20.87
N ILE A 122 -7.94 -23.18 20.08
CA ILE A 122 -9.03 -22.33 20.60
C ILE A 122 -10.43 -22.85 20.25
N HIS A 123 -10.56 -23.84 19.36
CA HIS A 123 -11.86 -24.41 18.99
C HIS A 123 -11.84 -25.94 18.85
N PRO A 124 -11.97 -26.69 19.96
CA PRO A 124 -12.12 -26.23 21.35
C PRO A 124 -10.78 -25.82 21.98
N ILE A 125 -10.85 -25.09 23.11
CA ILE A 125 -9.66 -24.83 23.92
C ILE A 125 -9.18 -26.14 24.52
N ASN A 126 -7.97 -26.57 24.15
CA ASN A 126 -7.45 -27.87 24.53
C ASN A 126 -5.95 -27.83 24.87
N ASN A 127 -5.10 -27.57 23.87
CA ASN A 127 -3.64 -27.56 24.06
C ASN A 127 -3.02 -26.16 23.91
N THR A 128 -1.95 -25.90 24.66
CA THR A 128 -1.09 -24.72 24.52
C THR A 128 0.37 -25.17 24.45
N LYS A 129 1.01 -24.90 23.31
CA LYS A 129 2.41 -25.23 23.07
C LYS A 129 3.29 -23.98 23.15
N VAL A 130 4.44 -24.09 23.83
CA VAL A 130 5.51 -23.09 23.73
C VAL A 130 6.31 -23.33 22.45
N LEU A 131 6.34 -22.34 21.55
CA LEU A 131 7.07 -22.39 20.29
C LEU A 131 8.51 -21.86 20.44
N LYS A 132 8.67 -20.73 21.12
CA LYS A 132 9.96 -20.08 21.41
C LYS A 132 9.90 -19.39 22.78
N ALA A 133 11.02 -19.43 23.49
CA ALA A 133 11.27 -18.66 24.71
C ALA A 133 12.68 -18.06 24.57
N VAL A 134 12.76 -16.80 24.18
CA VAL A 134 14.00 -16.14 23.73
C VAL A 134 14.10 -14.71 24.29
N ASP A 135 15.30 -14.14 24.23
CA ASP A 135 15.59 -12.78 24.71
C ASP A 135 15.46 -11.70 23.62
N CYS A 136 14.77 -12.02 22.52
CA CYS A 136 14.53 -11.14 21.39
C CYS A 136 13.04 -11.16 21.01
N ARG A 137 12.55 -10.16 20.27
CA ARG A 137 11.14 -10.13 19.84
C ARG A 137 10.87 -11.20 18.78
N VAL A 138 9.67 -11.77 18.81
CA VAL A 138 9.20 -12.71 17.80
C VAL A 138 7.82 -12.30 17.33
N ARG A 139 7.66 -12.05 16.04
CA ARG A 139 6.36 -11.82 15.40
C ARG A 139 5.81 -13.13 14.84
N VAL A 140 4.49 -13.27 14.86
CA VAL A 140 3.77 -14.46 14.41
C VAL A 140 2.79 -14.10 13.30
N GLN A 141 2.75 -14.89 12.23
CA GLN A 141 1.81 -14.68 11.14
C GLN A 141 1.42 -16.00 10.46
N PHE A 142 0.13 -16.33 10.42
CA PHE A 142 -0.34 -17.51 9.69
C PHE A 142 -0.42 -17.25 8.19
N LEU A 143 -0.09 -18.30 7.42
CA LEU A 143 -0.32 -18.37 5.99
C LEU A 143 -1.76 -18.86 5.71
N HIS A 144 -2.37 -18.31 4.67
CA HIS A 144 -3.77 -18.56 4.31
C HIS A 144 -3.85 -19.17 2.90
N PRO A 145 -4.00 -20.50 2.74
CA PRO A 145 -4.07 -21.11 1.42
C PRO A 145 -5.32 -20.64 0.65
N ASP A 146 -5.17 -20.39 -0.65
CA ASP A 146 -6.28 -19.93 -1.53
C ASP A 146 -7.25 -21.05 -1.92
N THR A 147 -6.91 -22.31 -1.66
CA THR A 147 -7.78 -23.43 -2.00
C THR A 147 -9.03 -23.45 -1.14
N GLU A 148 -10.20 -23.31 -1.79
CA GLU A 148 -11.52 -23.63 -1.22
C GLU A 148 -11.75 -25.14 -1.05
N ARG A 149 -10.84 -25.97 -1.58
CA ARG A 149 -10.91 -27.43 -1.43
C ARG A 149 -10.50 -27.82 -0.01
N ASP A 150 -11.36 -28.64 0.60
CA ASP A 150 -11.23 -29.43 1.82
C ASP A 150 -10.28 -28.88 2.90
N SER A 151 -10.84 -28.60 4.08
CA SER A 151 -10.12 -28.15 5.29
C SER A 151 -8.69 -28.67 5.33
N VAL A 152 -7.74 -27.78 5.09
CA VAL A 152 -6.34 -28.18 5.01
C VAL A 152 -5.99 -28.69 6.40
N LEU A 153 -5.68 -29.99 6.51
CA LEU A 153 -5.24 -30.63 7.74
C LEU A 153 -3.79 -30.23 8.10
N GLU A 154 -3.34 -29.09 7.57
CA GLU A 154 -2.03 -28.50 7.78
C GLU A 154 -2.21 -26.98 7.77
N SER A 155 -1.70 -26.33 8.81
CA SER A 155 -1.60 -24.87 8.90
C SER A 155 -0.14 -24.48 8.97
N HIS A 156 0.22 -23.39 8.30
CA HIS A 156 1.60 -22.90 8.28
C HIS A 156 1.69 -21.57 9.03
N LEU A 157 2.68 -21.47 9.92
CA LEU A 157 2.89 -20.31 10.78
C LEU A 157 4.31 -19.78 10.59
N LEU A 158 4.44 -18.51 10.27
CA LEU A 158 5.72 -17.82 10.25
C LEU A 158 6.08 -17.32 11.65
N LEU A 159 7.30 -17.62 12.08
CA LEU A 159 7.96 -17.04 13.23
C LEU A 159 9.08 -16.13 12.74
N VAL A 160 8.90 -14.82 12.91
CA VAL A 160 9.87 -13.81 12.48
C VAL A 160 10.56 -13.25 13.73
N ALA A 161 11.80 -13.64 13.95
CA ALA A 161 12.57 -13.25 15.12
C ALA A 161 13.44 -12.02 14.85
N GLU A 162 13.64 -11.21 15.88
CA GLU A 162 14.39 -9.95 15.83
C GLU A 162 15.89 -10.15 15.61
N ASP A 163 16.40 -11.33 15.93
CA ASP A 163 17.79 -11.74 15.68
C ASP A 163 18.07 -12.06 14.20
N GLY A 164 17.11 -11.78 13.31
CA GLY A 164 17.29 -11.89 11.86
C GLY A 164 17.02 -13.28 11.31
N TYR A 165 16.09 -14.04 11.91
CA TYR A 165 15.69 -15.36 11.41
C TYR A 165 14.18 -15.48 11.19
N VAL A 166 13.78 -16.11 10.08
CA VAL A 166 12.40 -16.52 9.82
C VAL A 166 12.31 -18.03 9.70
N GLU A 167 11.42 -18.62 10.49
CA GLU A 167 11.07 -20.03 10.46
C GLU A 167 9.61 -20.20 10.01
N GLN A 168 9.35 -21.17 9.14
CA GLN A 168 8.00 -21.64 8.83
C GLN A 168 7.73 -22.91 9.64
N LEU A 169 6.70 -22.88 10.47
CA LEU A 169 6.19 -24.02 11.23
C LEU A 169 5.08 -24.72 10.46
N HIS A 170 5.16 -26.04 10.40
CA HIS A 170 4.13 -26.91 9.83
C HIS A 170 3.30 -27.53 10.97
N VAL A 171 2.02 -27.16 11.03
CA VAL A 171 1.10 -27.58 12.08
C VAL A 171 0.08 -28.54 11.49
N MET A 172 0.32 -29.84 11.66
CA MET A 172 -0.63 -30.88 11.25
C MET A 172 -1.84 -30.88 12.19
N LEU A 173 -3.01 -30.85 11.59
CA LEU A 173 -4.31 -30.83 12.24
C LEU A 173 -5.06 -32.14 11.97
N VAL A 174 -5.90 -32.56 12.92
CA VAL A 174 -6.78 -33.72 12.77
C VAL A 174 -8.17 -33.37 13.28
N ARG A 175 -9.19 -33.86 12.58
CA ARG A 175 -10.59 -33.77 13.01
C ARG A 175 -10.92 -34.93 13.94
N GLN A 176 -11.23 -34.61 15.20
CA GLN A 176 -11.74 -35.56 16.18
C GLN A 176 -13.25 -35.35 16.38
N GLU A 177 -13.97 -36.45 16.61
CA GLU A 177 -15.42 -36.45 16.90
C GLU A 177 -16.29 -35.71 15.85
N GLY A 178 -15.77 -35.49 14.63
CA GLY A 178 -16.47 -34.85 13.51
C GLY A 178 -16.50 -33.31 13.52
N TYR A 179 -16.16 -32.65 14.64
CA TYR A 179 -16.22 -31.18 14.75
C TYR A 179 -15.04 -30.53 15.48
N ARG A 180 -14.19 -31.29 16.17
CA ARG A 180 -13.03 -30.74 16.90
C ARG A 180 -11.79 -30.78 16.03
N VAL A 181 -11.12 -29.65 15.85
CA VAL A 181 -9.85 -29.59 15.12
C VAL A 181 -8.73 -29.42 16.14
N VAL A 182 -7.81 -30.39 16.21
CA VAL A 182 -6.70 -30.41 17.17
C VAL A 182 -5.38 -30.70 16.47
N MET A 183 -4.27 -30.32 17.09
CA MET A 183 -2.93 -30.63 16.60
C MET A 183 -2.67 -32.14 16.70
N LEU A 184 -2.24 -32.75 15.59
CA LEU A 184 -1.96 -34.18 15.52
C LEU A 184 -0.72 -34.58 16.33
N SER A 185 0.33 -33.75 16.32
CA SER A 185 1.60 -34.03 16.98
C SER A 185 2.18 -32.76 17.57
N PRO A 186 1.61 -32.27 18.68
CA PRO A 186 2.02 -31.01 19.27
C PRO A 186 3.46 -31.06 19.76
N GLU A 187 4.08 -32.21 20.07
CA GLU A 187 5.49 -32.22 20.51
C GLU A 187 6.47 -31.97 19.36
N CYS A 188 6.17 -32.50 18.17
CA CYS A 188 7.07 -32.51 17.01
C CYS A 188 6.49 -31.67 15.86
N LEU A 189 6.67 -30.35 15.92
CA LEU A 189 6.32 -29.46 14.79
C LEU A 189 7.51 -29.37 13.84
N ALA A 190 7.29 -29.73 12.57
CA ALA A 190 8.30 -29.56 11.54
C ALA A 190 8.55 -28.07 11.28
N LYS A 191 9.80 -27.72 10.97
CA LYS A 191 10.27 -26.34 10.81
C LYS A 191 11.17 -26.23 9.59
N ASP A 192 10.89 -25.25 8.75
CA ASP A 192 11.75 -24.88 7.64
C ASP A 192 12.34 -23.48 7.86
N ARG A 193 13.60 -23.30 7.46
CA ARG A 193 14.25 -21.99 7.48
C ARG A 193 13.88 -21.24 6.20
N VAL A 194 13.32 -20.05 6.34
CA VAL A 194 12.84 -19.23 5.23
C VAL A 194 13.84 -18.13 4.87
N ALA A 195 14.30 -17.39 5.88
CA ALA A 195 15.23 -16.27 5.70
C ALA A 195 16.15 -16.14 6.92
N GLU A 196 17.35 -15.60 6.70
CA GLU A 196 18.37 -15.39 7.72
C GLU A 196 19.18 -14.10 7.46
N GLU A 197 19.79 -13.56 8.52
CA GLU A 197 20.72 -12.41 8.49
C GLU A 197 20.14 -11.13 7.87
N PHE A 198 18.92 -10.77 8.26
CA PHE A 198 18.26 -9.54 7.82
C PHE A 198 18.12 -8.50 8.93
N SER A 199 18.07 -7.22 8.53
CA SER A 199 17.92 -6.06 9.43
C SER A 199 16.57 -5.35 9.30
N TRP A 200 15.78 -5.72 8.29
CA TRP A 200 14.45 -5.18 8.03
C TRP A 200 13.58 -6.24 7.35
N VAL A 201 12.30 -6.28 7.68
CA VAL A 201 11.34 -7.22 7.10
C VAL A 201 9.94 -6.58 6.99
N GLN A 202 9.26 -6.87 5.88
CA GLN A 202 7.87 -6.49 5.65
C GLN A 202 7.05 -7.69 5.20
N TRP A 203 5.86 -7.80 5.78
CA TRP A 203 4.85 -8.75 5.36
C TRP A 203 3.78 -8.09 4.49
N ASP A 204 3.43 -8.74 3.39
CA ASP A 204 2.24 -8.44 2.61
C ASP A 204 1.23 -9.59 2.80
N SER A 205 0.18 -9.33 3.57
CA SER A 205 -0.86 -10.31 3.89
C SER A 205 -1.73 -10.68 2.70
N GLN A 206 -1.94 -9.76 1.75
CA GLN A 206 -2.84 -9.97 0.62
C GLN A 206 -2.22 -10.95 -0.37
N THR A 207 -0.95 -10.76 -0.68
CA THR A 207 -0.22 -11.56 -1.67
C THR A 207 0.68 -12.63 -1.05
N GLN A 208 0.74 -12.69 0.28
CA GLN A 208 1.59 -13.60 1.06
C GLN A 208 3.04 -13.58 0.60
N ARG A 209 3.63 -12.39 0.68
CA ARG A 209 5.02 -12.12 0.33
C ARG A 209 5.76 -11.58 1.53
N LEU A 210 6.98 -12.09 1.71
CA LEU A 210 7.90 -11.60 2.72
C LEU A 210 9.06 -10.90 2.03
N PHE A 211 9.12 -9.58 2.19
CA PHE A 211 10.24 -8.77 1.76
C PHE A 211 11.22 -8.61 2.92
N TYR A 212 12.51 -8.77 2.69
CA TYR A 212 13.52 -8.59 3.72
C TYR A 212 14.81 -8.01 3.15
N LEU A 213 15.51 -7.21 3.97
CA LEU A 213 16.77 -6.58 3.61
C LEU A 213 17.92 -7.26 4.32
N THR A 214 18.87 -7.78 3.54
CA THR A 214 20.14 -8.31 4.04
C THR A 214 21.24 -7.30 3.82
N HIS A 215 22.16 -7.18 4.77
CA HIS A 215 23.29 -6.26 4.66
C HIS A 215 24.59 -7.02 4.97
N ARG A 216 25.22 -7.53 3.91
CA ARG A 216 26.58 -8.10 3.98
C ARG A 216 27.56 -7.06 3.44
N GLU A 217 27.96 -7.19 2.18
CA GLU A 217 28.79 -6.18 1.48
C GLU A 217 27.94 -5.05 0.89
N LYS A 218 26.76 -5.40 0.40
CA LYS A 218 25.75 -4.49 -0.15
C LYS A 218 24.41 -4.80 0.47
N ALA A 219 23.53 -3.81 0.50
CA ALA A 219 22.15 -4.02 0.89
C ALA A 219 21.40 -4.71 -0.26
N VAL A 220 20.85 -5.88 0.00
CA VAL A 220 20.08 -6.66 -0.98
C VAL A 220 18.69 -6.90 -0.43
N LEU A 221 17.70 -6.31 -1.09
CA LEU A 221 16.29 -6.57 -0.87
C LEU A 221 15.93 -7.89 -1.54
N LYS A 222 15.30 -8.78 -0.79
CA LYS A 222 14.85 -10.08 -1.29
C LYS A 222 13.36 -10.25 -1.04
N CYS A 223 12.71 -11.04 -1.89
CA CYS A 223 11.32 -11.45 -1.68
C CYS A 223 11.19 -12.97 -1.69
N VAL A 224 10.58 -13.51 -0.64
CA VAL A 224 10.04 -14.87 -0.61
C VAL A 224 8.55 -14.81 -0.95
N GLN A 225 8.12 -15.60 -1.91
CA GLN A 225 6.71 -15.84 -2.19
C GLN A 225 6.29 -17.15 -1.54
N PHE A 226 5.18 -17.12 -0.80
CA PHE A 226 4.53 -18.34 -0.33
C PHE A 226 3.49 -18.76 -1.36
N GLY A 227 3.66 -19.96 -1.92
CA GLY A 227 2.81 -20.52 -2.96
C GLY A 227 1.54 -21.17 -2.40
N HIS A 228 0.61 -21.50 -3.28
CA HIS A 228 -0.64 -22.19 -2.93
C HIS A 228 -0.42 -23.63 -2.44
N ASP A 229 0.74 -24.22 -2.73
CA ASP A 229 1.16 -25.57 -2.34
C ASP A 229 2.00 -25.59 -1.06
N HIS A 230 2.01 -24.48 -0.31
CA HIS A 230 2.72 -24.32 0.96
C HIS A 230 4.25 -24.32 0.88
N ASN A 231 4.80 -24.37 -0.34
CA ASN A 231 6.21 -24.16 -0.59
C ASN A 231 6.54 -22.66 -0.60
N CYS A 232 7.74 -22.33 -0.15
CA CYS A 232 8.27 -20.98 -0.23
C CYS A 232 9.46 -20.96 -1.19
N GLU A 233 9.50 -19.96 -2.07
CA GLU A 233 10.61 -19.78 -3.02
C GLU A 233 11.05 -18.31 -3.01
N THR A 234 12.37 -18.09 -3.02
CA THR A 234 12.92 -16.74 -3.19
C THR A 234 12.85 -16.40 -4.68
N LEU A 235 12.01 -15.44 -5.05
CA LEU A 235 11.73 -15.12 -6.46
C LEU A 235 12.41 -13.85 -6.95
N PHE A 236 12.84 -12.98 -6.04
CA PHE A 236 13.33 -11.65 -6.39
C PHE A 236 14.48 -11.22 -5.50
N GLU A 237 15.50 -10.62 -6.10
CA GLU A 237 16.56 -9.89 -5.42
C GLU A 237 16.87 -8.57 -6.12
N LEU A 238 17.10 -7.51 -5.35
CA LEU A 238 17.48 -6.19 -5.86
C LEU A 238 18.52 -5.56 -4.95
N VAL A 239 19.62 -5.11 -5.53
CA VAL A 239 20.65 -4.36 -4.81
C VAL A 239 20.16 -2.92 -4.63
N LEU A 240 20.15 -2.43 -3.39
CA LEU A 240 19.74 -1.07 -3.07
C LEU A 240 20.95 -0.23 -2.66
N GLU A 241 20.92 1.04 -3.07
CA GLU A 241 21.88 2.05 -2.64
C GLU A 241 21.36 2.73 -1.38
N VAL A 242 21.51 2.02 -0.25
CA VAL A 242 21.18 2.54 1.08
C VAL A 242 22.46 2.77 1.88
N PRO A 243 22.43 3.64 2.90
CA PRO A 243 23.57 3.88 3.77
C PRO A 243 24.08 2.59 4.43
N SER A 244 25.38 2.57 4.78
CA SER A 244 25.96 1.46 5.55
C SER A 244 25.31 1.36 6.93
N ASN A 245 24.76 0.18 7.27
CA ASN A 245 23.98 -0.07 8.48
C ASN A 245 22.72 0.83 8.60
N PRO A 246 21.72 0.64 7.73
CA PRO A 246 20.54 1.50 7.68
C PRO A 246 19.63 1.40 8.92
N PHE A 247 19.81 0.39 9.76
CA PHE A 247 18.99 0.15 10.94
C PHE A 247 19.88 -0.27 12.13
N SER A 248 19.83 0.51 13.22
CA SER A 248 20.46 0.14 14.50
C SER A 248 19.77 -1.01 15.23
N CYS A 249 18.48 -1.25 14.94
CA CYS A 249 17.72 -2.39 15.42
C CYS A 249 16.81 -2.95 14.32
N MET A 250 16.43 -4.22 14.45
CA MET A 250 15.60 -4.91 13.49
C MET A 250 14.19 -4.29 13.38
N ARG A 251 13.74 -4.03 12.14
CA ARG A 251 12.44 -3.38 11.87
C ARG A 251 11.42 -4.33 11.27
N PHE A 252 10.25 -4.41 11.90
CA PHE A 252 9.09 -5.17 11.43
C PHE A 252 8.05 -4.24 10.82
N VAL A 253 7.63 -4.50 9.57
CA VAL A 253 6.58 -3.75 8.88
C VAL A 253 5.41 -4.70 8.58
N ASN A 254 4.19 -4.31 8.96
CA ASN A 254 2.95 -5.08 8.76
C ASN A 254 2.95 -6.50 9.39
N LEU A 255 3.59 -6.66 10.56
CA LEU A 255 3.65 -7.93 11.32
C LEU A 255 2.98 -7.80 12.71
N GLY A 256 1.82 -7.15 12.73
CA GLY A 256 1.12 -6.76 13.96
C GLY A 256 1.75 -5.55 14.69
N PHE A 257 1.11 -5.13 15.78
CA PHE A 257 1.41 -3.89 16.49
C PHE A 257 1.82 -4.17 17.93
N ASP A 258 2.95 -3.59 18.38
CA ASP A 258 3.42 -3.72 19.76
C ASP A 258 3.33 -2.39 20.52
N HIS A 259 2.16 -2.18 21.11
CA HIS A 259 1.83 -1.02 21.94
C HIS A 259 2.67 -0.92 23.23
N HIS A 260 3.43 -1.95 23.60
CA HIS A 260 4.21 -1.96 24.83
C HIS A 260 5.64 -1.43 24.66
N GLN A 261 6.10 -1.30 23.42
CA GLN A 261 7.41 -0.74 23.09
C GLN A 261 7.36 0.54 22.25
N GLU A 262 6.26 0.88 21.58
CA GLU A 262 6.09 2.22 20.98
C GLU A 262 6.17 3.37 22.01
N THR A 263 6.11 3.04 23.31
CA THR A 263 6.39 3.96 24.42
C THR A 263 7.89 4.11 24.76
N GLN A 264 8.76 3.21 24.30
CA GLN A 264 10.21 3.36 24.34
C GLN A 264 10.63 3.99 23.00
N GLN A 265 11.02 5.26 23.01
CA GLN A 265 11.50 6.00 21.83
C GLN A 265 12.81 5.39 21.29
N GLU A 266 12.72 4.25 20.63
CA GLU A 266 13.76 3.81 19.70
C GLU A 266 13.65 4.70 18.47
N ARG A 267 14.56 5.67 18.38
CA ARG A 267 14.61 6.63 17.28
C ARG A 267 14.61 5.88 15.94
N GLU A 268 13.63 6.16 15.09
CA GLU A 268 13.56 5.56 13.75
C GLU A 268 14.60 6.26 12.86
N GLU A 269 15.68 5.55 12.51
CA GLU A 269 16.80 6.10 11.72
C GLU A 269 16.55 6.10 10.21
N MET A 270 15.60 5.27 9.76
CA MET A 270 15.21 5.15 8.38
C MET A 270 13.83 4.51 8.33
N ARG A 271 12.95 5.07 7.50
CA ARG A 271 11.69 4.41 7.16
C ARG A 271 11.83 3.78 5.79
N MET A 272 11.39 2.53 5.66
CA MET A 272 11.41 1.80 4.40
C MET A 272 10.11 1.02 4.24
N VAL A 273 9.54 1.04 3.04
CA VAL A 273 8.36 0.26 2.65
C VAL A 273 8.51 -0.26 1.21
N VAL A 274 8.03 -1.46 0.97
CA VAL A 274 7.84 -2.01 -0.37
C VAL A 274 6.37 -1.90 -0.73
N ILE A 275 6.07 -1.28 -1.87
CA ILE A 275 4.72 -1.10 -2.39
C ILE A 275 4.59 -1.92 -3.66
N THR A 276 3.63 -2.83 -3.69
CA THR A 276 3.27 -3.61 -4.88
C THR A 276 1.85 -3.33 -5.30
N ASN A 277 1.58 -3.35 -6.60
CA ASN A 277 0.23 -3.19 -7.15
C ASN A 277 -0.18 -4.45 -7.93
N ILE A 278 -1.47 -4.75 -7.96
CA ILE A 278 -2.08 -5.78 -8.79
C ILE A 278 -1.73 -5.64 -10.28
N THR A 279 -1.39 -4.43 -10.76
CA THR A 279 -0.99 -4.17 -12.15
C THR A 279 0.47 -4.52 -12.45
N GLY A 280 1.16 -5.28 -11.59
CA GLY A 280 2.55 -5.70 -11.82
C GLY A 280 3.60 -4.64 -11.51
N SER A 281 3.25 -3.52 -10.89
CA SER A 281 4.23 -2.51 -10.48
C SER A 281 4.80 -2.82 -9.10
N MET A 282 6.04 -2.40 -8.90
CA MET A 282 6.76 -2.47 -7.63
C MET A 282 7.54 -1.18 -7.42
N CYS A 283 7.44 -0.64 -6.20
CA CYS A 283 8.23 0.48 -5.73
C CYS A 283 8.87 0.14 -4.37
N VAL A 284 10.12 0.54 -4.17
CA VAL A 284 10.77 0.51 -2.85
C VAL A 284 10.96 1.96 -2.42
N CYS A 285 10.31 2.36 -1.33
CA CYS A 285 10.35 3.73 -0.84
C CYS A 285 11.12 3.77 0.47
N TYR A 286 12.03 4.73 0.60
CA TYR A 286 12.71 4.94 1.87
C TYR A 286 13.08 6.39 2.12
N SER A 287 13.17 6.76 3.39
CA SER A 287 13.53 8.10 3.83
C SER A 287 14.44 8.04 5.04
N GLN A 288 15.27 9.07 5.17
CA GLN A 288 16.11 9.31 6.34
C GLN A 288 15.58 10.53 7.10
N PRO A 289 15.75 10.59 8.43
CA PRO A 289 15.33 11.74 9.22
C PRO A 289 16.07 13.00 8.77
N ALA A 290 15.41 14.14 8.93
CA ALA A 290 15.97 15.44 8.55
C ALA A 290 17.37 15.64 9.15
N CYS A 291 18.36 15.94 8.30
CA CYS A 291 19.69 16.32 8.75
C CYS A 291 19.69 17.70 9.41
N VAL A 292 20.79 18.08 10.06
CA VAL A 292 21.01 19.38 10.73
C VAL A 292 20.67 20.59 9.84
N ASN A 293 20.67 20.41 8.52
CA ASN A 293 20.36 21.42 7.50
C ASN A 293 18.84 21.61 7.23
N GLN A 294 17.94 20.95 7.98
CA GLN A 294 16.49 21.05 7.80
C GLN A 294 15.99 20.62 6.40
N GLU A 295 16.68 19.67 5.79
CA GLU A 295 16.30 19.07 4.51
C GLU A 295 15.92 17.61 4.74
N ILE A 296 14.80 17.19 4.16
CA ILE A 296 14.36 15.80 4.18
C ILE A 296 14.59 15.20 2.81
N THR A 297 15.27 14.05 2.83
CA THR A 297 15.54 13.28 1.63
C THR A 297 14.78 11.95 1.69
N TYR A 298 14.07 11.65 0.61
CA TYR A 298 13.44 10.35 0.40
C TYR A 298 13.64 9.87 -1.03
N THR A 299 13.72 8.55 -1.19
CA THR A 299 13.96 7.90 -2.47
C THR A 299 12.82 6.93 -2.77
N ILE A 300 12.38 6.94 -4.03
CA ILE A 300 11.45 5.96 -4.59
C ILE A 300 12.16 5.21 -5.71
N VAL A 301 12.48 3.95 -5.45
CA VAL A 301 13.00 3.01 -6.44
C VAL A 301 11.83 2.43 -7.21
N LEU A 302 11.70 2.81 -8.48
CA LEU A 302 10.66 2.34 -9.39
C LEU A 302 11.17 1.10 -10.10
N VAL A 303 11.07 -0.05 -9.42
CA VAL A 303 11.65 -1.31 -9.92
C VAL A 303 11.16 -1.62 -11.33
N HIS A 304 9.85 -1.50 -11.57
CA HIS A 304 9.22 -1.71 -12.88
C HIS A 304 9.65 -0.71 -13.98
N ARG A 305 10.31 0.40 -13.61
CA ARG A 305 10.88 1.39 -14.53
C ARG A 305 12.40 1.35 -14.63
N GLY A 306 13.08 0.56 -13.81
CA GLY A 306 14.55 0.46 -13.82
C GLY A 306 15.30 1.68 -13.27
N CYS A 307 14.60 2.62 -12.61
CA CYS A 307 15.20 3.85 -12.10
C CYS A 307 14.77 4.15 -10.66
N SER A 308 15.49 5.03 -9.99
CA SER A 308 15.03 5.72 -8.78
C SER A 308 14.87 7.19 -8.99
N LYS A 309 14.07 7.76 -8.11
CA LYS A 309 14.06 9.18 -7.87
C LYS A 309 14.34 9.49 -6.43
N THR A 310 15.32 10.34 -6.21
CA THR A 310 15.64 10.89 -4.89
C THR A 310 15.20 12.34 -4.86
N PHE A 311 14.33 12.64 -3.91
CA PHE A 311 13.78 13.97 -3.68
C PHE A 311 14.39 14.54 -2.41
N SER A 312 14.85 15.79 -2.48
CA SER A 312 15.29 16.54 -1.32
C SER A 312 14.44 17.80 -1.18
N VAL A 313 13.79 17.93 -0.02
CA VAL A 313 12.78 18.96 0.27
C VAL A 313 13.29 19.83 1.41
N ALA A 314 13.41 21.13 1.17
CA ALA A 314 13.73 22.10 2.21
C ALA A 314 12.52 22.32 3.13
N LEU A 315 12.72 22.30 4.45
CA LEU A 315 11.65 22.55 5.41
C LEU A 315 11.65 24.01 5.85
N ASP A 316 10.51 24.67 5.69
CA ASP A 316 10.29 26.03 6.15
C ASP A 316 9.97 26.05 7.66
N GLY A 317 10.90 26.51 8.50
CA GLY A 317 10.61 26.81 9.91
C GLY A 317 11.79 26.72 10.88
N THR A 318 11.74 27.47 11.99
CA THR A 318 12.65 27.28 13.13
C THR A 318 12.42 25.90 13.77
N PRO A 319 13.48 25.16 14.13
CA PRO A 319 13.34 23.83 14.69
C PRO A 319 12.53 23.88 15.99
N SER A 320 11.36 23.25 16.00
CA SER A 320 10.62 23.06 17.25
C SER A 320 11.38 22.02 18.09
N PRO A 321 11.60 22.26 19.40
CA PRO A 321 12.29 21.31 20.27
C PRO A 321 11.51 20.00 20.53
N CYS A 322 10.29 19.85 20.00
CA CYS A 322 9.43 18.67 20.20
C CYS A 322 9.41 17.65 19.05
N SER A 323 9.85 17.98 17.83
CA SER A 323 9.73 17.07 16.69
C SER A 323 10.97 16.16 16.57
N THR A 324 11.05 15.12 17.40
CA THR A 324 12.28 14.33 17.49
C THR A 324 12.52 13.41 16.29
N ASP A 325 11.48 13.05 15.51
CA ASP A 325 11.58 12.16 14.34
C ASP A 325 10.73 12.63 13.14
N LEU A 326 11.30 13.48 12.29
CA LEU A 326 10.67 13.92 11.04
C LEU A 326 10.92 12.88 9.92
N LEU A 327 10.10 11.82 9.91
CA LEU A 327 10.11 10.81 8.84
C LEU A 327 8.81 10.82 8.05
N PRO A 328 8.87 11.05 6.71
CA PRO A 328 7.69 10.98 5.87
C PRO A 328 7.02 9.61 5.88
N LEU A 329 5.70 9.59 5.79
CA LEU A 329 4.88 8.41 5.53
C LEU A 329 4.78 8.17 4.03
N PHE A 330 4.78 6.90 3.64
CA PHE A 330 4.60 6.47 2.26
C PHE A 330 3.26 5.76 2.14
N ILE A 331 2.31 6.36 1.44
CA ILE A 331 0.93 5.89 1.35
C ILE A 331 0.67 5.47 -0.10
N PRO A 332 0.46 4.18 -0.39
CA PRO A 332 0.08 3.75 -1.72
C PRO A 332 -1.35 4.19 -2.03
N ILE A 333 -1.60 4.80 -3.20
CA ILE A 333 -2.94 5.19 -3.67
C ILE A 333 -3.05 4.79 -5.14
N GLY A 334 -3.57 3.58 -5.40
CA GLY A 334 -3.58 2.98 -6.73
C GLY A 334 -2.18 2.93 -7.35
N TYR A 335 -1.94 3.71 -8.41
CA TYR A 335 -0.61 3.83 -9.05
C TYR A 335 0.17 5.08 -8.63
N TYR A 336 -0.32 5.82 -7.64
CA TYR A 336 0.42 6.89 -6.98
C TYR A 336 1.05 6.40 -5.68
N VAL A 337 2.14 7.04 -5.30
CA VAL A 337 2.70 6.97 -3.95
C VAL A 337 2.63 8.37 -3.36
N VAL A 338 1.91 8.53 -2.27
CA VAL A 338 1.88 9.79 -1.52
C VAL A 338 2.97 9.76 -0.45
N VAL A 339 3.87 10.72 -0.51
CA VAL A 339 4.87 10.98 0.51
C VAL A 339 4.35 12.13 1.37
N TYR A 340 4.02 11.84 2.61
CA TYR A 340 3.37 12.80 3.51
C TYR A 340 4.21 13.03 4.76
N LEU A 341 4.49 14.29 5.06
CA LEU A 341 5.09 14.70 6.33
C LEU A 341 4.17 15.70 7.03
N SER A 342 3.65 15.28 8.18
CA SER A 342 2.66 16.05 8.94
C SER A 342 3.14 17.46 9.26
N GLY A 343 2.31 18.46 8.93
CA GLY A 343 2.60 19.88 9.13
C GLY A 343 3.64 20.49 8.18
N HIS A 344 4.14 19.75 7.18
CA HIS A 344 5.19 20.22 6.28
C HIS A 344 4.78 20.12 4.81
N PHE A 345 4.65 18.91 4.27
CA PHE A 345 4.35 18.72 2.85
C PHE A 345 3.60 17.41 2.54
N LEU A 346 3.01 17.39 1.35
CA LEU A 346 2.40 16.22 0.73
C LEU A 346 2.84 16.16 -0.73
N HIS A 347 3.49 15.07 -1.13
CA HIS A 347 3.91 14.83 -2.50
C HIS A 347 3.22 13.59 -3.07
N CYS A 348 2.29 13.78 -4.00
CA CYS A 348 1.60 12.71 -4.72
C CYS A 348 2.37 12.36 -6.01
N ILE A 349 3.14 11.28 -5.97
CA ILE A 349 4.07 10.90 -7.04
C ILE A 349 3.43 9.88 -7.97
N ASN A 350 3.38 10.19 -9.26
CA ASN A 350 2.84 9.30 -10.27
C ASN A 350 3.85 8.20 -10.63
N THR A 351 3.63 6.97 -10.16
CA THR A 351 4.59 5.88 -10.41
C THR A 351 4.60 5.34 -11.83
N ARG A 352 3.52 5.55 -12.59
CA ARG A 352 3.48 5.16 -14.00
C ARG A 352 4.26 6.11 -14.87
N GLN A 353 4.24 7.40 -14.53
CA GLN A 353 4.65 8.48 -15.42
C GLN A 353 5.66 9.40 -14.75
N GLN A 354 6.90 8.94 -14.78
CA GLN A 354 8.00 9.49 -13.97
C GLN A 354 8.94 10.39 -14.75
N GLU A 355 8.73 10.60 -16.05
CA GLU A 355 9.67 11.38 -16.86
C GLU A 355 9.62 12.88 -16.55
N LEU A 356 8.45 13.41 -16.18
CA LEU A 356 8.23 14.83 -15.93
C LEU A 356 7.68 15.07 -14.53
N LEU A 357 8.28 16.01 -13.80
CA LEU A 357 7.88 16.34 -12.43
C LEU A 357 6.48 16.96 -12.37
N CYS A 358 6.03 17.67 -13.42
CA CYS A 358 4.69 18.23 -13.50
C CYS A 358 3.54 17.22 -13.52
N HIS A 359 3.81 15.92 -13.56
CA HIS A 359 2.79 14.87 -13.39
C HIS A 359 2.66 14.39 -11.95
N SER A 360 3.53 14.85 -11.07
CA SER A 360 3.48 14.61 -9.62
C SER A 360 3.03 15.89 -8.92
N LEU A 361 2.07 15.79 -8.00
CA LEU A 361 1.50 16.94 -7.32
C LEU A 361 2.22 17.14 -5.98
N PHE A 362 2.94 18.25 -5.84
CA PHE A 362 3.55 18.66 -4.58
C PHE A 362 2.76 19.80 -3.92
N LEU A 363 2.46 19.65 -2.64
CA LEU A 363 1.74 20.61 -1.81
C LEU A 363 2.51 20.85 -0.50
N SER A 364 2.48 22.08 0.00
CA SER A 364 3.08 22.48 1.28
C SER A 364 2.13 23.39 2.06
N GLY A 365 2.41 23.61 3.35
CA GLY A 365 1.57 24.43 4.22
C GLY A 365 0.16 23.89 4.40
N VAL A 366 -0.84 24.78 4.44
CA VAL A 366 -2.26 24.43 4.71
C VAL A 366 -2.83 23.43 3.70
N ASP A 367 -2.35 23.45 2.46
CA ASP A 367 -2.83 22.54 1.41
C ASP A 367 -2.38 21.09 1.60
N ALA A 368 -1.29 20.90 2.34
CA ALA A 368 -0.74 19.59 2.68
C ALA A 368 -1.43 18.94 3.90
N GLU A 369 -2.19 19.70 4.69
CA GLU A 369 -2.79 19.21 5.93
C GLU A 369 -3.85 18.13 5.69
N LEU A 370 -3.75 17.04 6.44
CA LEU A 370 -4.75 15.99 6.50
C LEU A 370 -5.69 16.27 7.68
N GLY A 371 -6.60 17.24 7.54
CA GLY A 371 -7.40 17.78 8.65
C GLY A 371 -8.22 16.81 9.52
N VAL A 372 -8.26 15.50 9.21
CA VAL A 372 -8.84 14.45 10.06
C VAL A 372 -7.81 13.86 11.05
N LEU A 373 -6.53 13.88 10.69
CA LEU A 373 -5.41 13.41 11.51
C LEU A 373 -4.85 14.62 12.26
N GLY A 374 -4.80 14.53 13.59
CA GLY A 374 -4.26 15.60 14.42
C GLY A 374 -2.74 15.72 14.27
N SER A 375 -2.18 16.86 14.67
CA SER A 375 -0.73 17.10 14.64
C SER A 375 0.09 16.08 15.46
N ASP A 376 -0.53 15.46 16.46
CA ASP A 376 0.07 14.46 17.34
C ASP A 376 -0.32 13.00 16.99
N SER A 377 -1.02 12.76 15.88
CA SER A 377 -1.42 11.41 15.47
C SER A 377 -0.20 10.57 15.04
N VAL A 378 -0.04 9.39 15.64
CA VAL A 378 0.93 8.39 15.21
C VAL A 378 0.25 7.46 14.21
N VAL A 379 0.60 7.62 12.93
CA VAL A 379 -0.09 6.94 11.82
C VAL A 379 0.84 5.92 11.17
N LEU A 380 0.32 4.72 10.95
CA LEU A 380 0.97 3.67 10.17
C LEU A 380 0.30 3.56 8.80
N SER A 381 1.11 3.44 7.74
CA SER A 381 0.60 3.07 6.42
C SER A 381 0.44 1.56 6.33
N LEU A 382 -0.74 1.13 5.94
CA LEU A 382 -1.09 -0.26 5.67
C LEU A 382 -1.16 -0.48 4.15
N PRO A 383 -1.21 -1.74 3.68
CA PRO A 383 -1.47 -2.05 2.27
C PRO A 383 -2.79 -1.44 1.76
N GLU A 384 -2.94 -1.34 0.44
CA GLU A 384 -4.19 -0.95 -0.24
C GLU A 384 -4.76 0.41 0.17
N SER A 385 -3.92 1.44 0.29
CA SER A 385 -4.36 2.81 0.60
C SER A 385 -5.03 2.94 1.96
N SER A 386 -4.65 2.09 2.91
CA SER A 386 -5.19 2.13 4.28
C SER A 386 -4.21 2.77 5.26
N LEU A 387 -4.75 3.49 6.24
CA LEU A 387 -3.99 4.08 7.35
C LEU A 387 -4.57 3.62 8.68
N LEU A 388 -3.71 3.46 9.68
CA LEU A 388 -4.10 3.23 11.07
C LEU A 388 -3.55 4.35 11.94
N ASP A 389 -4.43 5.08 12.62
CA ASP A 389 -4.04 5.97 13.72
C ASP A 389 -3.99 5.16 15.02
N LEU A 390 -2.78 4.95 15.52
CA LEU A 390 -2.52 4.15 16.73
C LEU A 390 -3.08 4.81 17.99
N ASN A 391 -3.16 6.15 18.03
CA ASN A 391 -3.64 6.87 19.21
C ASN A 391 -5.17 6.75 19.35
N THR A 392 -5.88 6.83 18.24
CA THR A 392 -7.36 6.76 18.24
C THR A 392 -7.89 5.35 18.00
N GLY A 393 -7.06 4.44 17.47
CA GLY A 393 -7.48 3.09 17.06
C GLY A 393 -8.40 3.12 15.84
N ARG A 394 -8.30 4.16 15.00
CA ARG A 394 -9.14 4.32 13.80
C ARG A 394 -8.38 3.92 12.55
N MET A 395 -9.06 3.19 11.68
CA MET A 395 -8.56 2.87 10.35
C MET A 395 -9.30 3.70 9.30
N TYR A 396 -8.56 4.11 8.28
CA TYR A 396 -9.06 4.92 7.19
C TYR A 396 -8.63 4.33 5.86
N THR A 397 -9.53 4.34 4.88
CA THR A 397 -9.14 4.27 3.48
C THR A 397 -8.86 5.68 2.97
N VAL A 398 -7.80 5.81 2.20
CA VAL A 398 -7.30 7.08 1.66
C VAL A 398 -7.51 7.09 0.15
N ASP A 399 -8.10 8.18 -0.34
CA ASP A 399 -8.21 8.45 -1.77
C ASP A 399 -8.00 9.95 -2.06
N LEU A 400 -7.94 10.33 -3.33
CA LEU A 400 -7.84 11.73 -3.75
C LEU A 400 -9.20 12.43 -3.64
N ASN A 401 -9.23 13.66 -3.12
CA ASN A 401 -10.45 14.45 -3.04
C ASN A 401 -10.73 15.18 -4.37
N PRO A 402 -11.81 14.86 -5.12
CA PRO A 402 -12.08 15.44 -6.42
C PRO A 402 -12.40 16.94 -6.32
N SER A 403 -13.09 17.36 -5.27
CA SER A 403 -13.45 18.77 -5.05
C SER A 403 -12.21 19.62 -4.81
N PHE A 404 -11.28 19.13 -3.99
CA PHE A 404 -10.01 19.82 -3.75
C PHE A 404 -9.17 19.93 -5.03
N LEU A 405 -9.11 18.86 -5.84
CA LEU A 405 -8.42 18.88 -7.13
C LEU A 405 -9.06 19.89 -8.10
N MET A 406 -10.38 20.00 -8.14
CA MET A 406 -11.08 21.02 -8.93
C MET A 406 -10.78 22.44 -8.43
N ASP A 407 -10.70 22.64 -7.10
CA ASP A 407 -10.34 23.94 -6.53
C ASP A 407 -8.93 24.37 -6.95
N LEU A 408 -7.99 23.42 -7.05
CA LEU A 408 -6.64 23.69 -7.58
C LEU A 408 -6.68 24.19 -9.04
N LEU A 409 -7.57 23.65 -9.87
CA LEU A 409 -7.75 24.10 -11.25
C LEU A 409 -8.37 25.50 -11.34
N HIS A 410 -9.37 25.79 -10.50
CA HIS A 410 -10.10 27.06 -10.50
C HIS A 410 -9.30 28.23 -9.92
N CYS A 411 -8.26 27.99 -9.12
CA CYS A 411 -7.39 29.04 -8.57
C CYS A 411 -6.43 29.62 -9.64
N SER A 412 -6.98 30.36 -10.61
CA SER A 412 -6.35 30.80 -11.86
C SER A 412 -5.18 31.80 -11.72
N HIS A 413 -4.96 32.40 -10.55
CA HIS A 413 -3.88 33.41 -10.36
C HIS A 413 -2.87 33.14 -9.24
N ARG A 414 -3.00 32.05 -8.48
CA ARG A 414 -2.13 31.77 -7.32
C ARG A 414 -1.35 30.45 -7.39
N ARG A 415 -1.68 29.56 -8.32
CA ARG A 415 -1.11 28.21 -8.38
C ARG A 415 -0.15 28.05 -9.58
N PRO A 416 1.02 27.42 -9.41
CA PRO A 416 1.90 27.05 -10.51
C PRO A 416 1.21 26.13 -11.51
N ASP A 417 1.54 26.29 -12.80
CA ASP A 417 0.94 25.47 -13.87
C ASP A 417 1.26 23.98 -13.71
N ALA A 418 2.43 23.61 -13.17
CA ALA A 418 2.74 22.21 -12.84
C ALA A 418 1.71 21.58 -11.89
N GLN A 419 1.26 22.32 -10.87
CA GLN A 419 0.25 21.81 -9.93
C GLN A 419 -1.11 21.64 -10.62
N ARG A 420 -1.47 22.54 -11.54
CA ARG A 420 -2.71 22.42 -12.32
C ARG A 420 -2.67 21.22 -13.26
N LEU A 421 -1.56 21.02 -13.96
CA LEU A 421 -1.40 19.88 -14.85
C LEU A 421 -1.47 18.56 -14.08
N ALA A 422 -0.75 18.46 -12.95
CA ALA A 422 -0.81 17.30 -12.07
C ALA A 422 -2.23 17.05 -11.55
N ALA A 423 -2.95 18.10 -11.11
CA ALA A 423 -4.33 17.98 -10.65
C ALA A 423 -5.28 17.52 -11.76
N LEU A 424 -5.13 18.05 -12.97
CA LEU A 424 -5.91 17.65 -14.14
C LEU A 424 -5.66 16.16 -14.48
N HIS A 425 -4.42 15.71 -14.43
CA HIS A 425 -4.08 14.29 -14.66
C HIS A 425 -4.62 13.38 -13.56
N CYS A 426 -4.59 13.80 -12.29
CA CYS A 426 -5.27 13.07 -11.22
C CYS A 426 -6.78 12.90 -11.53
N LEU A 427 -7.45 13.98 -11.92
CA LEU A 427 -8.89 13.96 -12.24
C LEU A 427 -9.21 13.08 -13.44
N LEU A 428 -8.42 13.15 -14.52
CA LEU A 428 -8.71 12.45 -15.78
C LEU A 428 -8.23 11.00 -15.80
N LEU A 429 -7.00 10.74 -15.33
CA LEU A 429 -6.33 9.45 -15.46
C LEU A 429 -6.49 8.56 -14.23
N TYR A 430 -6.47 9.13 -13.02
CA TYR A 430 -6.55 8.35 -11.79
C TYR A 430 -7.99 8.07 -11.37
N MET A 431 -8.84 9.10 -11.29
CA MET A 431 -10.23 8.94 -10.83
C MET A 431 -11.11 8.20 -11.85
N GLY A 432 -10.62 8.02 -13.07
CA GLY A 432 -11.31 7.28 -14.12
C GLY A 432 -12.50 8.03 -14.71
N PRO A 433 -13.31 7.37 -15.55
CA PRO A 433 -14.45 8.00 -16.21
C PRO A 433 -15.54 8.35 -15.19
N ASN A 434 -15.87 9.63 -15.11
CA ASN A 434 -16.98 10.13 -14.32
C ASN A 434 -17.61 11.30 -15.06
N ALA A 435 -18.77 11.08 -15.67
CA ALA A 435 -19.45 12.07 -16.50
C ALA A 435 -19.69 13.41 -15.77
N ALA A 436 -20.05 13.36 -14.48
CA ALA A 436 -20.28 14.57 -13.70
C ALA A 436 -18.98 15.35 -13.43
N LEU A 437 -17.85 14.65 -13.24
CA LEU A 437 -16.54 15.28 -13.06
C LEU A 437 -16.01 15.83 -14.39
N GLU A 438 -16.16 15.08 -15.47
CA GLU A 438 -15.73 15.48 -16.80
C GLU A 438 -16.50 16.73 -17.28
N LEU A 439 -17.81 16.82 -17.01
CA LEU A 439 -18.58 18.03 -17.28
C LEU A 439 -18.01 19.25 -16.53
N LYS A 440 -17.67 19.10 -15.24
CA LYS A 440 -17.04 20.20 -14.48
C LYS A 440 -15.67 20.60 -15.04
N ILE A 441 -14.90 19.65 -15.55
CA ILE A 441 -13.61 19.92 -16.21
C ILE A 441 -13.85 20.64 -17.54
N ILE A 442 -14.85 20.22 -18.31
CA ILE A 442 -15.23 20.88 -19.57
C ILE A 442 -15.69 22.31 -19.30
N ASP A 443 -16.51 22.54 -18.27
CA ASP A 443 -16.95 23.87 -17.85
C ASP A 443 -15.73 24.73 -17.49
N TRP A 444 -14.79 24.19 -16.70
CA TRP A 444 -13.53 24.87 -16.38
C TRP A 444 -12.70 25.24 -17.62
N ILE A 445 -12.58 24.33 -18.60
CA ILE A 445 -11.89 24.59 -19.86
C ILE A 445 -12.61 25.68 -20.65
N CYS A 446 -13.94 25.65 -20.71
CA CYS A 446 -14.76 26.66 -21.38
C CYS A 446 -14.65 28.04 -20.71
N ASP A 447 -14.45 28.10 -19.40
CA ASP A 447 -14.22 29.35 -18.67
C ASP A 447 -12.78 29.87 -18.86
N ASN A 448 -11.85 29.01 -19.27
CA ASN A 448 -10.42 29.30 -19.47
C ASN A 448 -9.98 29.00 -20.91
N VAL A 449 -10.75 29.49 -21.91
CA VAL A 449 -10.58 29.17 -23.34
C VAL A 449 -9.18 29.48 -23.89
N MET A 450 -8.46 30.43 -23.28
CA MET A 450 -7.10 30.72 -23.70
C MET A 450 -6.13 29.66 -23.15
N PRO A 451 -5.33 29.01 -24.01
CA PRO A 451 -4.35 28.03 -23.57
C PRO A 451 -3.37 28.66 -22.58
N PHE A 452 -2.98 27.91 -21.55
CA PHE A 452 -1.90 28.35 -20.68
C PHE A 452 -0.60 28.42 -21.48
N ASP A 453 0.30 29.33 -21.08
CA ASP A 453 1.61 29.46 -21.73
C ASP A 453 2.41 28.14 -21.67
N THR A 454 2.12 27.31 -20.67
CA THR A 454 2.83 26.06 -20.37
C THR A 454 2.19 24.79 -20.95
N PHE A 455 0.87 24.72 -21.18
CA PHE A 455 0.19 23.59 -21.81
C PHE A 455 -1.22 23.96 -22.32
N ASP A 456 -1.75 23.18 -23.27
CA ASP A 456 -3.11 23.35 -23.81
C ASP A 456 -4.10 22.44 -23.08
N GLN A 457 -5.09 23.02 -22.41
CA GLN A 457 -6.01 22.29 -21.54
C GLN A 457 -6.94 21.36 -22.34
N ILE A 458 -7.34 21.76 -23.56
CA ILE A 458 -8.20 20.95 -24.44
C ILE A 458 -7.40 19.74 -24.94
N GLN A 459 -6.16 19.96 -25.36
CA GLN A 459 -5.28 18.90 -25.83
C GLN A 459 -4.97 17.91 -24.70
N GLU A 460 -4.67 18.39 -23.49
CA GLU A 460 -4.49 17.51 -22.31
C GLU A 460 -5.74 16.68 -22.03
N PHE A 461 -6.93 17.28 -22.07
CA PHE A 461 -8.19 16.57 -21.85
C PHE A 461 -8.39 15.43 -22.85
N ILE A 462 -8.15 15.71 -24.14
CA ILE A 462 -8.29 14.72 -25.22
C ILE A 462 -7.25 13.61 -25.06
N LEU A 463 -5.97 13.96 -24.87
CA LEU A 463 -4.88 12.97 -24.76
C LEU A 463 -5.05 12.08 -23.55
N ALA A 464 -5.36 12.63 -22.38
CA ALA A 464 -5.59 11.86 -21.17
C ALA A 464 -6.80 10.93 -21.30
N SER A 465 -7.91 11.42 -21.89
CA SER A 465 -9.11 10.62 -22.11
C SER A 465 -8.86 9.47 -23.09
N LEU A 466 -8.21 9.76 -24.23
CA LEU A 466 -7.83 8.75 -25.21
C LEU A 466 -6.87 7.73 -24.63
N TYR A 467 -5.84 8.18 -23.92
CA TYR A 467 -4.89 7.31 -23.24
C TYR A 467 -5.60 6.37 -22.29
N ARG A 468 -6.49 6.87 -21.43
CA ARG A 468 -7.26 6.05 -20.48
C ARG A 468 -8.10 4.99 -21.20
N ILE A 469 -8.77 5.36 -22.31
CA ILE A 469 -9.57 4.43 -23.11
C ILE A 469 -8.68 3.35 -23.75
N ILE A 470 -7.54 3.76 -24.32
CA ILE A 470 -6.61 2.86 -25.00
C ILE A 470 -5.93 1.94 -24.01
N TYR A 471 -5.50 2.45 -22.85
CA TYR A 471 -4.90 1.65 -21.78
C TYR A 471 -5.83 0.49 -21.36
N LYS A 472 -7.14 0.75 -21.27
CA LYS A 472 -8.14 -0.30 -20.98
C LYS A 472 -8.27 -1.33 -22.11
N LYS A 473 -8.03 -0.94 -23.36
CA LYS A 473 -8.21 -1.80 -24.55
C LYS A 473 -6.92 -2.51 -24.99
N CYS A 474 -5.75 -1.95 -24.69
CA CYS A 474 -4.45 -2.46 -25.09
C CYS A 474 -3.33 -1.98 -24.15
N LEU A 475 -2.85 -2.88 -23.29
CA LEU A 475 -1.82 -2.65 -22.25
C LEU A 475 -0.40 -2.37 -22.79
N SER A 476 -0.23 -2.19 -24.10
CA SER A 476 1.09 -1.96 -24.72
C SER A 476 1.18 -0.67 -25.53
N LEU A 477 0.04 -0.08 -25.88
CA LEU A 477 -0.04 1.16 -26.66
C LEU A 477 0.15 2.40 -25.77
N ASP A 478 -0.09 2.27 -24.48
CA ASP A 478 0.06 3.32 -23.48
C ASP A 478 1.51 3.83 -23.37
N GLU A 479 2.50 2.96 -23.53
CA GLU A 479 3.91 3.39 -23.43
C GLU A 479 4.44 4.05 -24.71
N VAL A 480 3.72 3.90 -25.83
CA VAL A 480 4.06 4.49 -27.12
C VAL A 480 3.28 5.79 -27.35
N LEU A 481 2.02 5.86 -26.90
CA LEU A 481 1.17 7.01 -27.12
C LEU A 481 1.47 8.13 -26.11
N PRO A 482 1.57 9.39 -26.58
CA PRO A 482 1.64 10.52 -25.67
C PRO A 482 0.30 10.65 -24.93
N TYR A 483 0.34 10.74 -23.60
CA TYR A 483 -0.82 11.07 -22.76
C TYR A 483 -0.80 12.52 -22.29
N SER A 484 0.23 13.27 -22.66
CA SER A 484 0.37 14.69 -22.39
C SER A 484 0.97 15.41 -23.60
N SER A 485 0.49 16.62 -23.86
CA SER A 485 0.98 17.53 -24.89
C SER A 485 2.40 18.03 -24.58
N VAL A 486 2.82 17.96 -23.32
CA VAL A 486 4.16 18.42 -22.88
C VAL A 486 5.27 17.63 -23.57
N PHE A 487 5.04 16.35 -23.92
CA PHE A 487 6.02 15.52 -24.64
C PHE A 487 6.30 15.98 -26.07
N GLU A 488 5.42 16.78 -26.66
CA GLU A 488 5.63 17.33 -28.00
C GLU A 488 6.52 18.58 -27.99
N LYS A 489 6.75 19.17 -26.81
CA LYS A 489 7.57 20.37 -26.67
C LYS A 489 9.05 20.03 -26.81
N LYS A 490 9.76 20.81 -27.65
CA LYS A 490 11.22 20.67 -27.84
C LYS A 490 12.02 20.93 -26.56
N LYS A 491 11.51 21.80 -25.69
CA LYS A 491 12.04 22.08 -24.36
C LYS A 491 10.85 22.21 -23.41
N VAL A 492 10.90 21.49 -22.29
CA VAL A 492 9.88 21.61 -21.24
C VAL A 492 10.00 23.00 -20.61
N PRO A 493 8.89 23.76 -20.46
CA PRO A 493 8.92 25.04 -19.76
C PRO A 493 9.44 24.89 -18.33
N GLU A 494 10.24 25.84 -17.84
CA GLU A 494 10.81 25.80 -16.48
C GLU A 494 9.72 25.68 -15.40
N ALA A 495 8.56 26.31 -15.63
CA ALA A 495 7.39 26.23 -14.76
C ALA A 495 6.76 24.83 -14.65
N LEU A 496 7.13 23.88 -15.52
CA LEU A 496 6.73 22.47 -15.49
C LEU A 496 7.87 21.53 -15.07
N ASP A 497 9.12 21.99 -15.18
CA ASP A 497 10.31 21.19 -14.89
C ASP A 497 10.81 21.35 -13.45
N GLN A 498 10.38 22.41 -12.75
CA GLN A 498 10.77 22.70 -11.38
C GLN A 498 9.58 22.76 -10.44
N VAL A 499 9.76 22.20 -9.25
CA VAL A 499 8.88 22.39 -8.09
C VAL A 499 9.66 23.25 -7.09
N PRO A 500 9.10 24.37 -6.61
CA PRO A 500 9.77 25.19 -5.59
C PRO A 500 10.17 24.34 -4.39
N ASP A 501 11.40 24.55 -3.90
CA ASP A 501 11.95 23.93 -2.68
C ASP A 501 12.09 22.40 -2.71
N VAL A 502 11.92 21.79 -3.89
CA VAL A 502 12.09 20.36 -4.12
C VAL A 502 13.11 20.16 -5.23
N THR A 503 14.19 19.48 -4.89
CA THR A 503 15.12 18.95 -5.88
C THR A 503 14.82 17.48 -6.14
N CYS A 504 14.93 17.04 -7.39
CA CYS A 504 14.77 15.65 -7.78
C CYS A 504 15.97 15.23 -8.61
N THR A 505 16.58 14.12 -8.23
CA THR A 505 17.59 13.42 -9.03
C THR A 505 17.01 12.10 -9.49
N THR A 506 17.37 11.67 -10.70
CA THR A 506 16.95 10.39 -11.27
C THR A 506 18.19 9.58 -11.57
N GLU A 507 18.26 8.35 -11.05
CA GLU A 507 19.39 7.45 -11.23
C GLU A 507 18.90 6.11 -11.77
N LEU A 508 19.69 5.49 -12.65
CA LEU A 508 19.42 4.13 -13.11
C LEU A 508 19.85 3.17 -12.02
N HIS A 509 18.99 2.20 -11.69
CA HIS A 509 19.30 1.24 -10.64
C HIS A 509 19.82 -0.08 -11.19
N ALA A 510 20.46 -0.84 -10.30
CA ALA A 510 20.90 -2.20 -10.59
C ALA A 510 19.73 -3.07 -11.02
N GLU A 511 19.99 -3.94 -12.01
CA GLU A 511 18.95 -4.81 -12.53
C GLU A 511 18.43 -5.78 -11.46
N PRO A 512 17.10 -5.91 -11.31
CA PRO A 512 16.53 -6.93 -10.44
C PRO A 512 16.83 -8.32 -10.97
N VAL A 513 17.10 -9.25 -10.06
CA VAL A 513 17.33 -10.66 -10.37
C VAL A 513 16.08 -11.46 -10.02
N PHE A 514 15.46 -12.05 -11.03
CA PHE A 514 14.33 -12.96 -10.87
C PHE A 514 14.84 -14.41 -10.79
N LYS A 515 14.55 -15.09 -9.68
CA LYS A 515 15.14 -16.39 -9.33
C LYS A 515 14.22 -17.60 -9.58
N GLY A 516 13.01 -17.39 -10.10
CA GLY A 516 12.16 -18.49 -10.55
C GLY A 516 12.75 -19.19 -11.79
N LYS A 517 12.39 -20.45 -12.03
CA LYS A 517 12.67 -21.06 -13.34
C LYS A 517 11.99 -20.18 -14.39
N ALA A 518 12.67 -19.77 -15.45
CA ALA A 518 12.13 -18.86 -16.48
C ALA A 518 10.84 -19.33 -17.18
N ARG A 519 10.32 -20.53 -16.87
CA ARG A 519 9.02 -21.07 -17.31
C ARG A 519 7.98 -21.21 -16.18
N SER A 520 8.30 -20.80 -14.94
CA SER A 520 7.47 -20.96 -13.74
C SER A 520 7.11 -19.64 -13.04
N LEU A 521 7.69 -18.50 -13.43
CA LEU A 521 7.19 -17.20 -12.98
C LEU A 521 5.81 -17.02 -13.61
N GLN A 522 4.79 -16.82 -12.78
CA GLN A 522 3.40 -16.65 -13.20
C GLN A 522 2.78 -15.43 -12.53
N GLY A 523 1.83 -14.81 -13.23
CA GLY A 523 1.04 -13.71 -12.68
C GLY A 523 1.90 -12.47 -12.41
N TYR A 524 1.91 -12.00 -11.17
CA TYR A 524 2.58 -10.74 -10.79
C TYR A 524 4.06 -10.69 -11.16
N TRP A 525 4.82 -11.77 -10.92
CA TRP A 525 6.26 -11.78 -11.14
C TRP A 525 6.64 -11.80 -12.62
N GLU A 526 5.82 -12.47 -13.45
CA GLU A 526 5.96 -12.45 -14.91
C GLU A 526 5.72 -11.04 -15.44
N GLU A 527 4.67 -10.36 -14.99
CA GLU A 527 4.36 -8.98 -15.39
C GLU A 527 5.43 -7.98 -14.96
N LEU A 528 5.95 -8.11 -13.73
CA LEU A 528 7.03 -7.25 -13.24
C LEU A 528 8.33 -7.47 -14.03
N GLN A 529 8.70 -8.74 -14.29
CA GLN A 529 9.87 -9.06 -15.11
C GLN A 529 9.70 -8.50 -16.52
N TRP A 530 8.55 -8.74 -17.15
CA TRP A 530 8.22 -8.21 -18.47
C TRP A 530 8.34 -6.68 -18.51
N SER A 531 7.80 -5.99 -17.52
CA SER A 531 7.91 -4.52 -17.40
C SER A 531 9.37 -4.06 -17.32
N THR A 532 10.19 -4.74 -16.52
CA THR A 532 11.62 -4.40 -16.40
C THR A 532 12.40 -4.64 -17.69
N GLU A 533 12.17 -5.77 -18.37
CA GLU A 533 12.83 -6.10 -19.64
C GLU A 533 12.40 -5.16 -20.77
N LYS A 534 11.12 -4.80 -20.81
CA LYS A 534 10.56 -3.86 -21.78
C LYS A 534 11.14 -2.45 -21.61
N MET A 535 11.35 -2.00 -20.38
CA MET A 535 11.97 -0.71 -20.11
C MET A 535 13.42 -0.63 -20.60
N LYS A 536 14.20 -1.72 -20.51
CA LYS A 536 15.54 -1.78 -21.11
C LYS A 536 15.51 -1.52 -22.62
N TYR A 537 14.50 -2.04 -23.31
CA TYR A 537 14.31 -1.77 -24.73
C TYR A 537 14.00 -0.29 -24.99
N PHE A 538 13.11 0.31 -24.19
CA PHE A 538 12.74 1.72 -24.33
C PHE A 538 13.90 2.69 -24.05
N GLU A 539 14.76 2.38 -23.09
CA GLU A 539 15.98 3.16 -22.82
C GLU A 539 17.02 3.04 -23.95
N ALA A 540 17.08 1.88 -24.61
CA ALA A 540 17.99 1.66 -25.72
C ALA A 540 17.55 2.34 -27.04
N VAL A 541 16.26 2.65 -27.20
CA VAL A 541 15.70 3.24 -28.42
C VAL A 541 15.53 4.77 -28.28
N PRO A 542 16.13 5.58 -29.15
CA PRO A 542 15.95 7.04 -29.10
C PRO A 542 14.52 7.44 -29.53
N ASN A 543 13.84 8.22 -28.68
CA ASN A 543 12.47 8.72 -28.89
C ASN A 543 11.43 7.62 -29.19
N PRO A 544 11.20 6.68 -28.25
CA PRO A 544 10.32 5.55 -28.53
C PRO A 544 8.84 5.93 -28.57
N ARG A 545 8.48 7.12 -28.06
CA ARG A 545 7.10 7.62 -28.08
C ARG A 545 6.75 8.22 -29.42
N TYR A 546 5.52 7.95 -29.85
CA TYR A 546 4.94 8.59 -31.01
C TYR A 546 4.86 10.11 -30.80
N ARG A 547 5.46 10.89 -31.70
CA ARG A 547 5.38 12.35 -31.70
C ARG A 547 4.57 12.80 -32.90
N ALA A 548 3.39 13.37 -32.69
CA ALA A 548 2.55 13.82 -33.81
C ALA A 548 3.24 14.94 -34.59
N SER A 549 4.13 15.71 -33.95
CA SER A 549 4.96 16.74 -34.58
C SER A 549 5.85 16.23 -35.73
N GLN A 550 6.21 14.95 -35.77
CA GLN A 550 6.95 14.36 -36.89
C GLN A 550 6.08 14.21 -38.16
N ASN A 551 4.79 13.95 -37.98
CA ASN A 551 3.81 13.79 -39.05
C ASN A 551 2.99 15.07 -39.31
N LEU A 552 3.09 16.08 -38.44
CA LEU A 552 2.38 17.35 -38.53
C LEU A 552 2.61 18.08 -39.87
N PRO A 553 3.81 18.11 -40.47
CA PRO A 553 4.00 18.70 -41.80
C PRO A 553 3.16 18.00 -42.88
N ASP A 554 3.13 16.67 -42.86
CA ASP A 554 2.35 15.87 -43.80
C ASP A 554 0.86 16.00 -43.55
N TRP A 555 0.44 16.06 -42.28
CA TRP A 555 -0.96 16.27 -41.91
C TRP A 555 -1.43 17.68 -42.24
N THR A 556 -0.60 18.70 -42.04
CA THR A 556 -0.89 20.10 -42.40
C THR A 556 -0.96 20.25 -43.91
N LYS A 557 -0.11 19.54 -44.66
CA LYS A 557 -0.19 19.46 -46.12
C LYS A 557 -1.49 18.79 -46.56
N LEU A 558 -1.89 17.70 -45.92
CA LEU A 558 -3.13 16.97 -46.21
C LEU A 558 -4.38 17.81 -45.83
N LEU A 559 -4.35 18.49 -44.69
CA LEU A 559 -5.36 19.47 -44.26
C LEU A 559 -5.43 20.67 -45.21
N ALA A 560 -4.31 21.23 -45.65
CA ALA A 560 -4.31 22.29 -46.66
C ALA A 560 -4.92 21.82 -48.00
N THR A 561 -4.80 20.51 -48.30
CA THR A 561 -5.45 19.87 -49.45
C THR A 561 -6.94 19.63 -49.21
N LEU A 562 -7.37 19.38 -47.96
CA LEU A 562 -8.77 19.16 -47.57
C LEU A 562 -9.56 20.47 -47.34
N VAL A 563 -8.90 21.55 -46.90
CA VAL A 563 -9.47 22.89 -46.65
C VAL A 563 -9.94 23.56 -47.94
N SER A 564 -9.61 23.02 -49.12
CA SER A 564 -10.30 23.38 -50.36
C SER A 564 -11.76 22.89 -50.43
N SER A 565 -12.25 22.18 -49.41
CA SER A 565 -13.63 21.72 -49.28
C SER A 565 -14.19 22.03 -47.88
N VAL A 566 -15.36 22.68 -47.83
CA VAL A 566 -15.97 23.38 -46.69
C VAL A 566 -16.58 22.42 -45.63
N GLN A 567 -15.87 21.35 -45.22
CA GLN A 567 -16.44 20.29 -44.38
C GLN A 567 -15.74 20.02 -43.03
N THR A 568 -14.60 20.64 -42.75
CA THR A 568 -13.76 20.29 -41.58
C THR A 568 -14.39 20.63 -40.22
N TRP A 569 -15.21 21.69 -40.11
CA TRP A 569 -15.81 22.12 -38.83
C TRP A 569 -17.00 21.23 -38.43
N LYS A 570 -17.70 20.67 -39.42
CA LYS A 570 -18.75 19.66 -39.19
C LYS A 570 -18.18 18.32 -38.74
N TYR A 571 -16.95 17.99 -39.13
CA TYR A 571 -16.30 16.73 -38.79
C TYR A 571 -15.80 16.71 -37.34
N VAL A 572 -15.20 17.82 -36.88
CA VAL A 572 -14.78 17.98 -35.47
C VAL A 572 -15.99 18.01 -34.53
N ALA A 573 -17.05 18.74 -34.90
CA ALA A 573 -18.31 18.73 -34.15
C ALA A 573 -18.98 17.34 -34.12
N ALA A 574 -18.91 16.58 -35.22
CA ALA A 574 -19.42 15.21 -35.28
C ALA A 574 -18.59 14.23 -34.44
N LEU A 575 -17.26 14.38 -34.38
CA LEU A 575 -16.38 13.54 -33.55
C LEU A 575 -16.61 13.76 -32.05
N VAL A 576 -16.78 15.02 -31.65
CA VAL A 576 -17.11 15.41 -30.27
C VAL A 576 -18.53 14.94 -29.91
N SER A 577 -19.47 15.03 -30.86
CA SER A 577 -20.87 14.59 -30.65
C SER A 577 -21.03 13.07 -30.64
N SER A 578 -20.22 12.31 -31.39
CA SER A 578 -20.25 10.83 -31.36
C SER A 578 -19.65 10.26 -30.08
N HIS A 579 -18.71 10.96 -29.44
CA HIS A 579 -18.13 10.52 -28.16
C HIS A 579 -19.02 10.77 -26.94
N ILE A 580 -20.06 11.61 -27.06
CA ILE A 580 -21.04 11.86 -25.99
C ILE A 580 -22.21 10.87 -26.04
N VAL A 581 -22.42 10.16 -27.16
CA VAL A 581 -23.64 9.35 -27.39
C VAL A 581 -23.43 7.83 -27.18
N GLU A 582 -22.21 7.31 -27.12
CA GLU A 582 -21.98 5.86 -26.95
C GLU A 582 -22.13 5.34 -25.50
N ASP A 583 -22.41 6.19 -24.51
CA ASP A 583 -22.56 5.78 -23.10
C ASP A 583 -24.03 5.55 -22.66
N GLN A 584 -24.98 5.42 -23.60
CA GLN A 584 -26.40 5.17 -23.28
C GLN A 584 -27.04 3.90 -23.85
N THR A 585 -26.27 2.97 -24.43
CA THR A 585 -26.84 1.66 -24.81
C THR A 585 -25.92 0.52 -24.43
N ALA A 586 -26.00 0.11 -23.17
CA ALA A 586 -25.67 -1.24 -22.76
C ALA A 586 -26.95 -1.89 -22.21
N ASP A 587 -27.51 -2.82 -22.97
CA ASP A 587 -28.07 -4.05 -22.42
C ASP A 587 -27.92 -5.15 -23.49
N PRO A 588 -27.14 -6.22 -23.25
CA PRO A 588 -27.19 -7.40 -24.09
C PRO A 588 -28.27 -8.33 -23.53
N GLU A 589 -29.40 -8.46 -24.22
CA GLU A 589 -30.31 -9.58 -23.99
C GLU A 589 -29.61 -10.91 -24.36
N PRO A 590 -29.81 -11.99 -23.58
CA PRO A 590 -29.22 -13.29 -23.86
C PRO A 590 -29.96 -13.96 -25.03
N LEU A 591 -29.22 -14.31 -26.08
CA LEU A 591 -29.73 -15.13 -27.19
C LEU A 591 -30.07 -16.54 -26.71
N THR A 592 -31.37 -16.79 -26.53
CA THR A 592 -31.94 -18.12 -26.29
C THR A 592 -31.84 -18.96 -27.57
N VAL A 593 -31.15 -20.09 -27.49
CA VAL A 593 -31.09 -21.12 -28.53
C VAL A 593 -32.46 -21.81 -28.63
N CYS A 594 -33.23 -21.50 -29.67
CA CYS A 594 -34.41 -22.28 -30.05
C CYS A 594 -34.02 -23.35 -31.08
N GLN A 595 -34.01 -24.60 -30.62
CA GLN A 595 -34.03 -25.80 -31.44
C GLN A 595 -35.34 -25.88 -32.23
N THR A 596 -35.30 -25.86 -33.56
CA THR A 596 -36.33 -26.48 -34.41
C THR A 596 -35.71 -26.91 -35.75
N GLY A 597 -35.36 -28.19 -35.86
CA GLY A 597 -35.21 -28.84 -37.17
C GLY A 597 -36.55 -29.43 -37.60
N PRO A 598 -36.91 -29.43 -38.90
CA PRO A 598 -37.99 -30.25 -39.40
C PRO A 598 -37.48 -31.66 -39.70
N ARG A 599 -38.27 -32.64 -39.29
CA ARG A 599 -38.20 -34.03 -39.74
C ARG A 599 -38.45 -34.09 -41.25
N CYS A 600 -37.55 -34.75 -41.97
CA CYS A 600 -37.82 -35.84 -42.92
C CYS A 600 -36.48 -36.45 -43.34
#